data_AF-A0AA91BBP6-F1
#
_entry.id   AF-A0AA91BBP6-F1
#
_cell.length_a   1.000
_cell.length_b   1.000
_cell.length_c   1.000
_cell.angle_alpha   90.00
_cell.angle_beta   90.00
_cell.angle_gamma   90.00
#
_symmetry.space_group_name_H-M   'P 1'
#
loop_
_entity.id
_entity.type
_entity.pdbx_description
1 polymer ?
#
loop_
_entity_poly.entity_id
_entity_poly.type
_entity_poly.pdbx_seq_one_letter_code
_entity_poly.pdbx_strand_id
1 'polypeptide(L)'
;MTTVVIPAPRPDKTAEPVIENTFFWPAVDPIKLRELLRLEGTVTAERLRFTIKGAIAEVNAELFEYRRDQMAAGFKTLAEVLAEQLDGESILLAEYQSAVCAITAALLAERYRGYDASARGDKRAEAIESTVDELWRDARISIRNIAGKPHNIIGLI
;
A
#
# COMPACT_ATOMS: atom_id res chain seq x y z
N MET A 1 10.80 24.93 23.16
CA MET A 1 9.85 24.00 23.80
C MET A 1 9.95 22.68 23.07
N THR A 2 10.56 21.69 23.70
CA THR A 2 10.81 20.36 23.13
C THR A 2 9.51 19.58 23.22
N THR A 3 8.84 19.33 22.09
CA THR A 3 7.66 18.48 22.05
C THR A 3 8.10 17.09 22.47
N VAL A 4 7.72 16.67 23.68
CA VAL A 4 7.86 15.28 24.12
C VAL A 4 6.85 14.50 23.27
N VAL A 5 7.32 13.88 22.19
CA VAL A 5 6.56 12.88 21.46
C VAL A 5 6.46 11.70 22.42
N ILE A 6 5.34 11.60 23.14
CA ILE A 6 5.07 10.44 23.98
C ILE A 6 4.81 9.28 23.02
N PRO A 7 5.64 8.21 23.01
CA PRO A 7 5.36 7.06 22.19
C PRO A 7 4.00 6.48 22.61
N ALA A 8 3.04 6.53 21.69
CA ALA A 8 1.72 5.97 21.95
C ALA A 8 1.81 4.44 21.90
N PRO A 9 1.17 3.72 22.83
CA PRO A 9 1.14 2.26 22.78
C PRO A 9 0.49 1.81 21.47
N ARG A 10 0.98 0.70 20.90
CA ARG A 10 0.36 0.12 19.72
C ARG A 10 -1.09 -0.27 20.04
N PRO A 11 -2.04 -0.07 19.10
CA PRO A 11 -3.40 -0.59 19.24
C PRO A 11 -3.39 -2.10 19.48
N ASP A 12 -4.39 -2.61 20.18
CA ASP A 12 -4.64 -4.05 20.28
C ASP A 12 -4.89 -4.63 18.87
N LYS A 13 -4.44 -5.86 18.62
CA LYS A 13 -4.71 -6.61 17.39
C LYS A 13 -6.22 -6.72 17.13
N THR A 14 -7.04 -6.84 18.17
CA THR A 14 -8.50 -6.91 18.01
C THR A 14 -9.11 -5.61 17.49
N ALA A 15 -8.40 -4.48 17.58
CA ALA A 15 -8.84 -3.19 17.06
C ALA A 15 -8.56 -3.02 15.56
N GLU A 16 -7.84 -3.94 14.93
CA GLU A 16 -7.42 -3.89 13.53
C GLU A 16 -7.97 -5.09 12.74
N PRO A 17 -9.30 -5.23 12.60
CA PRO A 17 -9.87 -6.35 11.87
C PRO A 17 -9.52 -6.28 10.38
N VAL A 18 -9.46 -7.45 9.75
CA VAL A 18 -9.26 -7.62 8.31
C VAL A 18 -10.21 -6.71 7.51
N ILE A 19 -9.69 -6.13 6.42
CA ILE A 19 -10.46 -5.33 5.49
C ILE A 19 -10.85 -6.23 4.32
N GLU A 20 -12.13 -6.60 4.29
CA GLU A 20 -12.72 -7.28 3.15
C GLU A 20 -12.72 -6.38 1.92
N ASN A 21 -12.35 -6.97 0.79
CA ASN A 21 -12.27 -6.29 -0.49
C ASN A 21 -13.51 -6.62 -1.34
N THR A 22 -13.60 -6.02 -2.53
CA THR A 22 -14.58 -6.49 -3.52
C THR A 22 -14.22 -7.90 -4.01
N PHE A 23 -15.23 -8.66 -4.44
CA PHE A 23 -15.17 -10.12 -4.66
C PHE A 23 -13.96 -10.66 -5.43
N PHE A 24 -13.32 -9.87 -6.29
CA PHE A 24 -12.22 -10.34 -7.13
C PHE A 24 -10.85 -10.26 -6.43
N TRP A 25 -10.69 -9.29 -5.54
CA TRP A 25 -9.40 -8.94 -4.95
C TRP A 25 -9.25 -9.54 -3.55
N PRO A 26 -8.03 -9.84 -3.08
CA PRO A 26 -7.82 -10.40 -1.75
C PRO A 26 -8.19 -9.39 -0.66
N ALA A 27 -8.62 -9.91 0.49
CA ALA A 27 -8.73 -9.13 1.71
C ALA A 27 -7.34 -8.66 2.18
N VAL A 28 -7.29 -7.56 2.93
CA VAL A 28 -6.05 -6.97 3.41
C VAL A 28 -6.04 -6.98 4.93
N ASP A 29 -4.98 -7.51 5.53
CA ASP A 29 -4.77 -7.52 6.98
C ASP A 29 -3.99 -6.27 7.43
N PRO A 30 -4.62 -5.34 8.17
CA PRO A 30 -3.92 -4.16 8.69
C PRO A 30 -2.79 -4.50 9.68
N ILE A 31 -2.89 -5.62 10.40
CA ILE A 31 -1.85 -6.05 11.36
C ILE A 31 -0.58 -6.41 10.59
N LYS A 32 -0.69 -7.23 9.53
CA LYS A 32 0.44 -7.57 8.65
C LYS A 32 1.06 -6.31 8.03
N LEU A 33 0.24 -5.36 7.55
CA LEU A 33 0.76 -4.09 7.01
C LEU A 33 1.50 -3.27 8.07
N ARG A 34 0.96 -3.17 9.28
CA ARG A 34 1.61 -2.47 10.39
C ARG A 34 2.96 -3.07 10.74
N GLU A 35 3.09 -4.39 10.72
CA GLU A 35 4.35 -5.10 10.96
C GLU A 35 5.37 -4.84 9.83
N LEU A 36 4.95 -4.96 8.56
CA LEU A 36 5.80 -4.71 7.39
C LEU A 36 6.31 -3.26 7.34
N LEU A 37 5.41 -2.30 7.58
CA LEU A 37 5.72 -0.87 7.59
C LEU A 37 6.32 -0.38 8.91
N ARG A 38 6.46 -1.27 9.90
CA ARG A 38 6.97 -0.97 11.25
C ARG A 38 6.25 0.20 11.93
N LEU A 39 4.94 0.33 11.75
CA LEU A 39 4.19 1.47 12.25
C LEU A 39 4.06 1.44 13.79
N GLU A 40 4.34 2.57 14.42
CA GLU A 40 4.17 2.78 15.85
C GLU A 40 2.71 3.14 16.21
N GLY A 41 2.41 3.24 17.51
CA GLY A 41 1.05 3.52 18.00
C GLY A 41 0.54 4.93 17.69
N THR A 42 1.38 5.82 17.14
CA THR A 42 0.98 7.15 16.66
C THR A 42 0.05 7.07 15.44
N VAL A 43 0.15 5.99 14.65
CA VAL A 43 -0.86 5.64 13.66
C VAL A 43 -1.95 4.85 14.37
N THR A 44 -3.11 5.45 14.61
CA THR A 44 -4.25 4.77 15.22
C THR A 44 -4.84 3.72 14.28
N ALA A 45 -5.54 2.72 14.84
CA ALA A 45 -6.22 1.67 14.06
C ALA A 45 -7.22 2.27 13.04
N GLU A 46 -7.97 3.29 13.43
CA GLU A 46 -8.91 3.99 12.55
C GLU A 46 -8.19 4.69 11.39
N ARG A 47 -7.09 5.39 11.66
CA ARG A 47 -6.30 6.07 10.63
C ARG A 47 -5.69 5.07 9.66
N LEU A 48 -5.13 3.97 10.18
CA LEU A 48 -4.57 2.90 9.35
C LEU A 48 -5.65 2.30 8.45
N ARG A 49 -6.80 1.92 9.01
CA ARG A 49 -7.93 1.35 8.25
C ARG A 49 -8.42 2.31 7.17
N PHE A 50 -8.57 3.60 7.48
CA PHE A 50 -8.96 4.61 6.50
C PHE A 50 -7.96 4.69 5.34
N THR A 51 -6.66 4.74 5.64
CA THR A 51 -5.62 4.84 4.61
C THR A 51 -5.56 3.58 3.74
N ILE A 52 -5.63 2.39 4.34
CA ILE A 52 -5.62 1.12 3.58
C ILE A 52 -6.83 1.05 2.64
N LYS A 53 -8.02 1.49 3.06
CA LYS A 53 -9.20 1.54 2.18
C LYS A 53 -8.98 2.46 0.98
N GLY A 54 -8.29 3.58 1.17
CA GLY A 54 -7.89 4.48 0.08
C GLY A 54 -6.93 3.79 -0.90
N ALA A 55 -5.88 3.15 -0.37
CA ALA A 55 -4.92 2.40 -1.18
C ALA A 55 -5.58 1.26 -1.98
N ILE A 56 -6.45 0.47 -1.35
CA ILE A 56 -7.23 -0.58 -2.02
C ILE A 56 -8.08 0.01 -3.17
N ALA A 57 -8.77 1.13 -2.92
CA ALA A 57 -9.62 1.75 -3.94
C ALA A 57 -8.80 2.21 -5.15
N GLU A 58 -7.60 2.75 -4.94
CA GLU A 58 -6.70 3.20 -5.99
C GLU A 58 -6.16 2.03 -6.83
N VAL A 59 -5.61 0.99 -6.17
CA VAL A 59 -5.14 -0.22 -6.87
C VAL A 59 -6.27 -0.86 -7.68
N ASN A 60 -7.46 -0.97 -7.09
CA ASN A 60 -8.63 -1.55 -7.74
C ASN A 60 -9.08 -0.73 -8.97
N ALA A 61 -8.96 0.59 -8.91
CA ALA A 61 -9.32 1.48 -10.02
C ALA A 61 -8.31 1.34 -11.17
N GLU A 62 -7.01 1.32 -10.87
CA GLU A 62 -5.97 1.14 -11.89
C GLU A 62 -6.03 -0.23 -12.58
N LEU A 63 -6.45 -1.27 -11.84
CA LEU A 63 -6.59 -2.63 -12.34
C LEU A 63 -8.01 -2.97 -12.83
N PHE A 64 -8.88 -1.98 -13.02
CA PHE A 64 -10.28 -2.20 -13.43
C PHE A 64 -10.37 -2.99 -14.74
N GLU A 65 -9.65 -2.55 -15.77
CA GLU A 65 -9.63 -3.19 -17.08
C GLU A 65 -9.06 -4.62 -17.00
N TYR A 66 -7.98 -4.80 -16.25
CA TYR A 66 -7.39 -6.12 -16.03
C TYR A 66 -8.39 -7.08 -15.40
N ARG A 67 -9.08 -6.66 -14.33
CA ARG A 67 -10.12 -7.47 -13.69
C ARG A 67 -11.23 -7.83 -14.67
N ARG A 68 -11.72 -6.86 -15.47
CA ARG A 68 -12.76 -7.11 -16.47
C ARG A 68 -12.32 -8.22 -17.44
N ASP A 69 -11.08 -8.14 -17.92
CA ASP A 69 -10.56 -9.08 -18.90
C ASP A 69 -10.34 -10.48 -18.29
N GLN A 70 -9.84 -10.57 -17.05
CA GLN A 70 -9.71 -11.86 -16.34
C GLN A 70 -11.07 -12.50 -16.04
N MET A 71 -12.07 -11.70 -15.68
CA MET A 71 -13.43 -12.19 -15.50
C MET A 71 -14.05 -12.70 -16.80
N ALA A 72 -13.80 -12.02 -17.93
CA ALA A 72 -14.22 -12.49 -19.25
C ALA A 72 -13.52 -13.81 -19.65
N ALA A 73 -12.29 -14.02 -19.17
CA ALA A 73 -11.56 -15.28 -19.32
C ALA A 73 -12.04 -16.40 -18.37
N GLY A 74 -12.99 -16.12 -17.46
CA GLY A 74 -13.63 -17.10 -16.59
C GLY A 74 -13.08 -17.18 -15.16
N PHE A 75 -12.09 -16.36 -14.80
CA PHE A 75 -11.55 -16.30 -13.44
C PHE A 75 -12.47 -15.47 -12.52
N LYS A 76 -12.80 -16.00 -11.34
CA LYS A 76 -13.70 -15.32 -10.39
C LYS A 76 -12.94 -14.47 -9.38
N THR A 77 -11.69 -14.82 -9.11
CA THR A 77 -10.83 -14.12 -8.15
C THR A 77 -9.40 -14.02 -8.70
N LEU A 78 -8.63 -13.07 -8.18
CA LEU A 78 -7.22 -12.91 -8.52
C LEU A 78 -6.40 -14.19 -8.21
N ALA A 79 -6.77 -14.92 -7.16
CA ALA A 79 -6.10 -16.17 -6.77
C ALA A 79 -6.27 -17.30 -7.79
N GLU A 80 -7.34 -17.27 -8.59
CA GLU A 80 -7.59 -18.26 -9.64
C GLU A 80 -6.84 -17.95 -10.94
N VAL A 81 -6.36 -16.72 -11.12
CA VAL A 81 -5.61 -16.32 -12.32
C VAL A 81 -4.27 -17.06 -12.35
N LEU A 82 -3.98 -17.69 -13.48
CA LEU A 82 -2.75 -18.46 -13.67
C LEU A 82 -1.52 -17.54 -13.55
N ALA A 83 -0.66 -17.85 -12.59
CA ALA A 83 0.60 -17.16 -12.35
C ALA A 83 1.61 -18.10 -11.68
N GLU A 84 2.88 -17.70 -11.67
CA GLU A 84 3.89 -18.40 -10.89
C GLU A 84 3.55 -18.40 -9.40
N GLN A 85 4.03 -19.42 -8.71
CA GLN A 85 3.84 -19.59 -7.27
C GLN A 85 5.18 -19.39 -6.59
N LEU A 86 5.22 -18.53 -5.57
CA LEU A 86 6.37 -18.33 -4.70
C LEU A 86 5.94 -18.66 -3.28
N ASP A 87 6.62 -19.60 -2.64
CA ASP A 87 6.27 -20.09 -1.30
C ASP A 87 4.80 -20.57 -1.17
N GLY A 88 4.25 -21.12 -2.26
CA GLY A 88 2.86 -21.58 -2.32
C GLY A 88 1.81 -20.47 -2.44
N GLU A 89 2.23 -19.22 -2.64
CA GLU A 89 1.36 -18.07 -2.92
C GLU A 89 1.52 -17.59 -4.38
N SER A 90 0.41 -17.25 -5.03
CA SER A 90 0.44 -16.65 -6.37
C SER A 90 1.19 -15.32 -6.33
N ILE A 91 2.13 -15.13 -7.25
CA ILE A 91 2.88 -13.85 -7.36
C ILE A 91 1.93 -12.66 -7.54
N LEU A 92 0.74 -12.85 -8.13
CA LEU A 92 -0.22 -11.76 -8.32
C LEU A 92 -0.84 -11.29 -6.99
N LEU A 93 -1.05 -12.21 -6.04
CA LEU A 93 -1.53 -11.87 -4.70
C LEU A 93 -0.45 -11.09 -3.93
N ALA A 94 0.80 -11.55 -4.03
CA ALA A 94 1.94 -10.86 -3.43
C ALA A 94 2.11 -9.45 -4.00
N GLU A 95 2.03 -9.28 -5.33
CA GLU A 95 2.12 -7.97 -5.98
C GLU A 95 0.95 -7.05 -5.59
N TYR A 96 -0.27 -7.59 -5.48
CA TYR A 96 -1.41 -6.81 -5.02
C TYR A 96 -1.18 -6.28 -3.60
N GLN A 97 -0.67 -7.14 -2.72
CA GLN A 97 -0.32 -6.75 -1.36
C GLN A 97 0.81 -5.71 -1.34
N SER A 98 1.83 -5.85 -2.17
CA SER A 98 2.93 -4.88 -2.32
C SER A 98 2.43 -3.52 -2.78
N ALA A 99 1.54 -3.47 -3.78
CA ALA A 99 0.94 -2.22 -4.26
C ALA A 99 0.15 -1.51 -3.16
N VAL A 100 -0.73 -2.23 -2.45
CA VAL A 100 -1.52 -1.65 -1.34
C VAL A 100 -0.62 -1.18 -0.20
N CYS A 101 0.43 -1.93 0.12
CA CYS A 101 1.41 -1.57 1.15
C CYS A 101 2.14 -0.27 0.81
N ALA A 102 2.66 -0.17 -0.42
CA ALA A 102 3.41 0.98 -0.90
C ALA A 102 2.55 2.26 -0.96
N ILE A 103 1.31 2.18 -1.49
CA ILE A 103 0.39 3.33 -1.48
C ILE A 103 0.00 3.71 -0.05
N THR A 104 -0.25 2.73 0.83
CA THR A 104 -0.55 3.01 2.24
C THR A 104 0.59 3.77 2.91
N ALA A 105 1.84 3.35 2.68
CA ALA A 105 3.02 4.02 3.19
C ALA A 105 3.16 5.44 2.66
N ALA A 106 2.98 5.63 1.34
CA ALA A 106 3.05 6.95 0.70
C ALA A 106 2.01 7.91 1.29
N LEU A 107 0.74 7.48 1.37
CA LEU A 107 -0.36 8.28 1.92
C LEU A 107 -0.16 8.61 3.41
N LEU A 108 0.41 7.70 4.20
CA LEU A 108 0.76 7.98 5.60
C LEU A 108 1.89 9.00 5.70
N ALA A 109 2.93 8.88 4.88
CA ALA A 109 4.07 9.80 4.85
C ALA A 109 3.66 11.22 4.40
N GLU A 110 2.83 11.34 3.36
CA GLU A 110 2.26 12.61 2.89
C GLU A 110 1.45 13.33 3.99
N ARG A 111 0.67 12.57 4.75
CA ARG A 111 -0.11 13.10 5.88
C ARG A 111 0.76 13.48 7.07
N TYR A 112 1.83 12.72 7.34
CA TYR A 112 2.80 13.04 8.39
C TYR A 112 3.51 14.37 8.10
N ARG A 113 3.89 14.61 6.84
CA ARG A 113 4.44 15.91 6.37
C ARG A 113 3.49 17.07 6.71
N GLY A 114 2.19 16.90 6.49
CA GLY A 114 1.18 17.92 6.80
C GLY A 114 1.15 18.32 8.29
N TYR A 115 1.58 17.42 9.20
CA TYR A 115 1.63 17.67 10.63
C TYR A 115 2.94 18.37 11.06
N ASP A 116 4.08 17.99 10.48
CA ASP A 116 5.42 18.48 10.86
C ASP A 116 5.87 19.74 10.10
N ALA A 117 5.14 20.15 9.04
CA ALA A 117 5.42 21.39 8.30
C ALA A 117 5.35 22.68 9.15
N SER A 118 4.91 22.60 10.41
CA SER A 118 4.95 23.69 11.38
C SER A 118 6.29 23.83 12.13
N ALA A 119 7.24 22.89 11.98
CA ALA A 119 8.48 22.87 12.76
C ALA A 119 9.74 22.38 11.97
N ARG A 120 10.43 23.32 11.32
CA ARG A 120 11.86 23.28 10.90
C ARG A 120 12.35 22.15 9.94
N GLY A 121 12.73 22.56 8.72
CA GLY A 121 13.98 22.14 8.06
C GLY A 121 13.86 21.54 6.65
N ASP A 122 14.26 22.30 5.61
CA ASP A 122 14.20 21.92 4.18
C ASP A 122 14.78 20.53 3.88
N LYS A 123 15.92 20.17 4.47
CA LYS A 123 16.59 18.88 4.18
C LYS A 123 15.82 17.64 4.66
N ARG A 124 14.99 17.77 5.70
CA ARG A 124 14.13 16.67 6.16
C ARG A 124 12.91 16.53 5.27
N ALA A 125 12.39 17.64 4.76
CA ALA A 125 11.29 17.63 3.81
C ALA A 125 11.70 16.96 2.49
N GLU A 126 12.88 17.31 1.94
CA GLU A 126 13.39 16.72 0.69
C GLU A 126 13.63 15.20 0.78
N ALA A 127 14.19 14.71 1.90
CA ALA A 127 14.38 13.28 2.12
C ALA A 127 13.06 12.50 2.27
N ILE A 128 12.02 13.14 2.82
CA ILE A 128 10.67 12.54 2.90
C ILE A 128 10.03 12.51 1.51
N GLU A 129 10.18 13.57 0.71
CA GLU A 129 9.66 13.63 -0.66
C GLU A 129 10.28 12.56 -1.55
N SER A 130 11.61 12.37 -1.50
CA SER A 130 12.27 11.31 -2.28
C SER A 130 11.75 9.92 -1.91
N THR A 131 11.49 9.66 -0.62
CA THR A 131 10.93 8.39 -0.16
C THR A 131 9.46 8.22 -0.58
N VAL A 132 8.65 9.29 -0.61
CA VAL A 132 7.26 9.22 -1.09
C VAL A 132 7.20 8.88 -2.58
N ASP A 133 8.03 9.52 -3.40
CA ASP A 133 8.10 9.25 -4.84
C ASP A 133 8.56 7.83 -5.14
N GLU A 134 9.50 7.29 -4.36
CA GLU A 134 9.93 5.89 -4.41
C GLU A 134 8.77 4.93 -4.09
N LEU A 135 8.00 5.20 -3.02
CA LEU A 135 6.85 4.38 -2.66
C LEU A 135 5.76 4.38 -3.74
N TRP A 136 5.46 5.55 -4.34
CA TRP A 136 4.55 5.62 -5.48
C TRP A 136 5.08 4.89 -6.71
N ARG A 137 6.41 4.91 -6.94
CA ARG A 137 7.04 4.15 -8.02
C ARG A 137 6.93 2.65 -7.78
N ASP A 138 7.19 2.17 -6.58
CA ASP A 138 7.08 0.77 -6.20
C ASP A 138 5.64 0.26 -6.38
N ALA A 139 4.65 1.05 -5.95
CA ALA A 139 3.24 0.75 -6.19
C ALA A 139 2.93 0.58 -7.68
N ARG A 140 3.41 1.50 -8.53
CA ARG A 140 3.20 1.46 -10.00
C ARG A 140 3.88 0.25 -10.65
N ILE A 141 5.04 -0.17 -10.14
CA ILE A 141 5.72 -1.38 -10.58
C ILE A 141 4.84 -2.60 -10.29
N SER A 142 4.38 -2.75 -9.04
CA SER A 142 3.51 -3.87 -8.66
C SER A 142 2.20 -3.91 -9.45
N ILE A 143 1.55 -2.76 -9.65
CA ILE A 143 0.33 -2.66 -10.48
C ILE A 143 0.61 -3.09 -11.93
N ARG A 144 1.75 -2.68 -12.52
CA ARG A 144 2.13 -3.11 -13.87
C ARG A 144 2.43 -4.61 -13.95
N ASN A 145 3.09 -5.18 -12.95
CA ASN A 145 3.35 -6.62 -12.86
C ASN A 145 2.03 -7.39 -12.90
N ILE A 146 1.04 -6.98 -12.12
CA ILE A 146 -0.30 -7.61 -12.13
C ILE A 146 -0.94 -7.48 -13.51
N ALA A 147 -0.89 -6.29 -14.10
CA ALA A 147 -1.47 -6.03 -15.41
C ALA A 147 -0.73 -6.70 -16.59
N GLY A 148 0.40 -7.37 -16.35
CA GLY A 148 1.24 -7.97 -17.39
C GLY A 148 1.85 -6.93 -18.36
N LYS A 149 2.00 -5.68 -17.91
CA LYS A 149 2.52 -4.57 -18.74
C LYS A 149 4.03 -4.42 -18.55
N PRO A 150 4.80 -4.17 -19.62
CA PRO A 150 6.24 -3.97 -19.51
C PRO A 150 6.56 -2.73 -18.66
N HIS A 151 7.69 -2.77 -17.95
CA HIS A 151 8.24 -1.59 -17.26
C HIS A 151 8.83 -0.63 -18.29
N ASN A 152 8.43 0.65 -18.24
CA ASN A 152 9.13 1.68 -18.98
C ASN A 152 10.35 2.07 -18.15
N ILE A 153 11.54 1.61 -18.55
CA ILE A 153 12.79 2.17 -18.03
C ILE A 153 12.94 3.54 -18.69
N ILE A 154 12.48 4.60 -18.03
CA ILE A 154 12.90 5.95 -18.39
C ILE A 154 14.35 6.04 -17.90
N GLY A 155 15.30 5.72 -18.78
CA GLY A 155 16.66 6.17 -18.60
C GLY A 155 16.61 7.69 -18.55
N LEU A 156 17.00 8.27 -17.41
CA LEU A 156 17.37 9.68 -17.37
C LEU A 156 18.50 9.86 -18.39
N ILE A 157 18.19 10.56 -19.49
CA ILE A 157 19.19 11.15 -20.39
C ILE A 157 19.40 12.58 -19.92
#